data_AF-A0AA35L5J6-F1
#
_entry.id   AF-A0AA35L5J6-F1
#
_cell.length_a   1.000
_cell.length_b   1.000
_cell.length_c   1.000
_cell.angle_alpha   90.00
_cell.angle_beta   90.00
_cell.angle_gamma   90.00
#
_symmetry.space_group_name_H-M   'P 1'
#
loop_
_entity.id
_entity.type
_entity.pdbx_description
1 polymer ?
#
loop_
_entity_poly.entity_id
_entity_poly.type
_entity_poly.pdbx_seq_one_letter_code
_entity_poly.pdbx_strand_id
1 'polypeptide(L)'
;MTNPFSMDLKESTSEGSLGSLQPSSLQIFANTSTLHGIRHIFVYGPMTVRRALWALVFVASLGLLLVESSERLVYYFSYQHVTRVDEVVAHSLVFPAVTICNLNGFRFSRLTTNDLYHAGDLLALLDVNLQVLHPHLADPAVLAILQEKANFQHHRAKVFSMSEFMGRVGHDMKEMLLYCKFRGQECGEKNFTTVSTNKSFAFLLALVVTMGTTQEVKIGYLCGRPWLIYLGDPAVLN
;
A
#
# COMPACT_ATOMS: atom_id res chain seq x y z
N MET A 1 53.10 -57.34 76.47
CA MET A 1 53.79 -57.65 75.19
C MET A 1 52.89 -58.61 74.44
N THR A 2 52.08 -58.08 73.52
CA THR A 2 52.21 -58.16 72.03
C THR A 2 51.37 -59.30 71.45
N ASN A 3 50.22 -58.92 70.85
CA ASN A 3 49.49 -59.66 69.79
C ASN A 3 50.44 -59.90 68.57
N PRO A 4 50.22 -60.88 67.66
CA PRO A 4 49.12 -60.81 66.68
C PRO A 4 48.63 -62.10 65.93
N PHE A 5 47.56 -61.91 65.13
CA PHE A 5 47.32 -62.42 63.75
C PHE A 5 46.60 -63.77 63.43
N SER A 6 45.27 -63.68 63.23
CA SER A 6 44.41 -63.93 62.03
C SER A 6 44.41 -65.22 61.15
N MET A 7 43.20 -65.44 60.56
CA MET A 7 42.72 -66.24 59.38
C MET A 7 42.22 -67.68 59.66
N ASP A 8 41.09 -68.20 59.14
CA ASP A 8 40.12 -67.74 58.12
C ASP A 8 38.81 -68.59 58.13
N LEU A 9 37.83 -68.18 57.31
CA LEU A 9 36.72 -68.96 56.68
C LEU A 9 35.26 -68.89 57.21
N LYS A 10 34.56 -67.82 56.78
CA LYS A 10 33.36 -67.79 55.88
C LYS A 10 32.29 -68.92 55.95
N GLU A 11 31.06 -68.56 56.35
CA GLU A 11 29.86 -68.73 55.50
C GLU A 11 28.69 -67.81 55.93
N SER A 12 27.92 -67.41 54.93
CA SER A 12 26.96 -66.31 54.79
C SER A 12 25.53 -66.61 55.24
N THR A 13 24.78 -65.62 55.75
CA THR A 13 23.42 -65.32 55.24
C THR A 13 22.91 -63.90 55.58
N SER A 14 22.68 -63.14 54.50
CA SER A 14 21.65 -62.12 54.25
C SER A 14 21.44 -60.94 55.21
N GLU A 15 21.90 -59.79 54.72
CA GLU A 15 21.42 -58.45 55.03
C GLU A 15 19.92 -58.27 54.73
N GLY A 16 19.28 -57.42 55.52
CA GLY A 16 17.90 -56.95 55.32
C GLY A 16 17.70 -55.56 55.90
N SER A 17 18.03 -54.53 55.10
CA SER A 17 17.39 -53.22 55.01
C SER A 17 17.31 -52.32 56.26
N LEU A 18 18.24 -51.37 56.36
CA LEU A 18 17.92 -50.00 56.83
C LEU A 18 18.91 -49.00 56.22
N GLY A 19 18.70 -48.65 54.95
CA GLY A 19 19.49 -47.66 54.23
C GLY A 19 18.68 -46.41 53.85
N SER A 20 19.05 -45.27 54.43
CA SER A 20 18.86 -43.89 53.95
C SER A 20 17.44 -43.29 53.89
N LEU A 21 17.13 -42.44 54.89
CA LEU A 21 15.99 -41.51 54.95
C LEU A 21 16.40 -40.06 54.68
N GLN A 22 17.44 -39.81 53.86
CA GLN A 22 17.78 -38.44 53.44
C GLN A 22 17.03 -38.07 52.15
N PRO A 23 16.27 -36.96 52.13
CA PRO A 23 15.67 -36.42 50.91
C PRO A 23 16.72 -36.14 49.84
N SER A 24 16.44 -36.47 48.58
CA SER A 24 17.27 -35.95 47.49
C SER A 24 17.06 -34.43 47.37
N SER A 25 18.09 -33.70 46.95
CA SER A 25 18.03 -32.23 46.77
C SER A 25 16.87 -31.79 45.86
N LEU A 26 16.52 -32.62 44.87
CA LEU A 26 15.43 -32.40 43.94
C LEU A 26 14.04 -32.56 44.58
N GLN A 27 13.89 -33.45 45.55
CA GLN A 27 12.65 -33.60 46.34
C GLN A 27 12.42 -32.41 47.28
N ILE A 28 13.50 -31.87 47.85
CA ILE A 28 13.42 -30.65 48.67
C ILE A 28 12.94 -29.49 47.78
N PHE A 29 13.60 -29.29 46.63
CA PHE A 29 13.22 -28.27 45.66
C PHE A 29 11.76 -28.39 45.19
N ALA A 30 11.31 -29.60 44.83
CA ALA A 30 9.95 -29.83 44.37
C ALA A 30 8.88 -29.54 45.43
N ASN A 31 9.21 -29.71 46.72
CA ASN A 31 8.32 -29.38 47.83
C ASN A 31 8.30 -27.88 48.17
N THR A 32 9.38 -27.15 47.89
CA THR A 32 9.50 -25.70 48.15
C THR A 32 9.14 -24.82 46.93
N SER A 33 9.00 -25.41 45.75
CA SER A 33 8.68 -24.69 44.51
C SER A 33 7.20 -24.26 44.47
N THR A 34 6.93 -23.15 43.78
CA THR A 34 5.58 -22.66 43.46
C THR A 34 4.99 -23.32 42.22
N LEU A 35 5.76 -24.19 41.55
CA LEU A 35 5.30 -24.89 40.36
C LEU A 35 4.26 -25.96 40.71
N HIS A 36 3.04 -25.77 40.25
CA HIS A 36 1.94 -26.68 40.53
C HIS A 36 2.20 -28.06 39.91
N GLY A 37 1.91 -29.12 40.67
CA GLY A 37 2.06 -30.51 40.21
C GLY A 37 3.45 -31.14 40.44
N ILE A 38 4.54 -30.37 40.50
CA ILE A 38 5.90 -30.93 40.66
C ILE A 38 6.08 -31.66 42.01
N ARG A 39 5.44 -31.15 43.07
CA ARG A 39 5.41 -31.76 44.40
C ARG A 39 4.77 -33.15 44.41
N HIS A 40 3.78 -33.41 43.55
CA HIS A 40 3.10 -34.71 43.47
C HIS A 40 3.88 -35.75 42.67
N ILE A 41 4.85 -35.31 41.87
CA ILE A 41 5.76 -36.17 41.10
C ILE A 41 6.92 -36.64 42.00
N PHE A 42 7.53 -35.71 42.75
CA PHE A 42 8.71 -35.97 43.59
C PHE A 42 8.36 -36.17 45.07
N VAL A 43 7.40 -37.04 45.35
CA VAL A 43 7.04 -37.46 46.71
C VAL A 43 8.06 -38.47 47.25
N TYR A 44 8.23 -38.54 48.58
CA TYR A 44 9.04 -39.57 49.24
C TYR A 44 8.44 -40.98 49.04
N GLY A 45 9.27 -41.99 48.73
CA GLY A 45 8.85 -43.40 48.57
C GLY A 45 8.88 -43.95 47.14
N PRO A 46 8.38 -45.18 46.90
CA PRO A 46 8.49 -45.89 45.62
C PRO A 46 7.62 -45.29 44.50
N MET A 47 7.92 -45.65 43.25
CA MET A 47 7.18 -45.20 42.07
C MET A 47 5.76 -45.80 42.08
N THR A 48 4.74 -44.95 41.97
CA THR A 48 3.32 -45.35 41.98
C THR A 48 2.60 -44.88 40.72
N VAL A 49 1.51 -45.56 40.33
CA VAL A 49 0.65 -45.17 39.19
C VAL A 49 0.19 -43.72 39.33
N ARG A 50 -0.14 -43.29 40.56
CA ARG A 50 -0.52 -41.91 40.86
C ARG A 50 0.56 -40.90 40.48
N ARG A 51 1.85 -41.22 40.70
CA ARG A 51 2.97 -40.35 40.28
C ARG A 51 3.12 -40.31 38.77
N ALA A 52 2.96 -41.45 38.10
CA ALA A 52 2.99 -41.50 36.64
C ALA A 52 1.87 -40.65 36.02
N LEU A 53 0.66 -40.69 36.60
CA LEU A 53 -0.46 -39.85 36.18
C LEU A 53 -0.18 -38.35 36.42
N TRP A 54 0.36 -37.98 37.59
CA TRP A 54 0.75 -36.59 37.86
C TRP A 54 1.85 -36.10 36.93
N ALA A 55 2.83 -36.95 36.61
CA ALA A 55 3.88 -36.63 35.67
C ALA A 55 3.32 -36.44 34.25
N LEU A 56 2.42 -37.31 33.81
CA LEU A 56 1.75 -37.20 32.51
C LEU A 56 0.96 -35.90 32.40
N VAL A 57 0.12 -35.59 33.40
CA VAL A 57 -0.69 -34.36 33.41
C VAL A 57 0.19 -33.12 33.46
N PHE A 58 1.26 -33.14 34.25
CA PHE A 58 2.22 -32.05 34.32
C PHE A 58 2.93 -31.80 32.99
N VAL A 59 3.46 -32.86 32.36
CA VAL A 59 4.10 -32.77 31.03
C VAL A 59 3.10 -32.29 29.97
N ALA A 60 1.87 -32.80 29.98
CA ALA A 60 0.82 -32.35 29.07
C ALA A 60 0.51 -30.86 29.26
N SER A 61 0.38 -30.40 30.52
CA SER A 61 0.13 -28.98 30.82
C SER A 61 1.27 -28.06 30.39
N LEU A 62 2.53 -28.49 30.58
CA LEU A 62 3.71 -27.76 30.13
C LEU A 62 3.79 -27.72 28.59
N GLY A 63 3.49 -28.83 27.92
CA GLY A 63 3.44 -28.91 26.47
C GLY A 63 2.40 -27.95 25.87
N LEU A 64 1.18 -27.95 26.41
CA LEU A 64 0.13 -27.02 26.00
C LEU A 64 0.55 -25.56 26.19
N LEU A 65 1.15 -25.23 27.34
CA LEU A 65 1.65 -23.88 27.61
C LEU A 65 2.70 -23.45 26.58
N LEU A 66 3.64 -24.33 26.21
CA LEU A 66 4.67 -24.03 25.21
C LEU A 66 4.09 -23.83 23.81
N VAL A 67 3.16 -24.70 23.39
CA VAL A 67 2.49 -24.57 22.08
C VAL A 67 1.71 -23.26 22.01
N GLU A 68 0.81 -23.00 22.96
CA GLU A 68 -0.01 -21.78 22.99
C GLU A 68 0.86 -20.52 23.06
N SER A 69 1.90 -20.50 23.91
CA SER A 69 2.81 -19.35 24.00
C SER A 69 3.58 -19.11 22.69
N SER A 70 4.04 -20.18 22.03
CA SER A 70 4.72 -20.07 20.73
C SER A 70 3.80 -19.53 19.64
N GLU A 71 2.55 -20.00 19.56
CA GLU A 71 1.57 -19.50 18.60
C GLU A 71 1.26 -18.02 18.82
N ARG A 72 1.11 -17.60 20.08
CA ARG A 72 0.90 -16.18 20.41
C ARG A 72 2.11 -15.31 20.08
N LEU A 73 3.33 -15.81 20.29
CA LEU A 73 4.55 -15.10 19.90
C LEU A 73 4.64 -14.96 18.38
N VAL A 74 4.37 -16.03 17.63
CA VAL A 74 4.34 -15.98 16.16
C VAL A 74 3.27 -15.02 15.66
N TYR A 75 2.08 -15.04 16.26
CA TYR A 75 1.00 -14.10 15.94
C TYR A 75 1.34 -12.65 16.31
N TYR A 76 2.04 -12.41 17.42
CA TYR A 76 2.51 -11.07 17.78
C TYR A 76 3.51 -10.54 16.75
N PHE A 77 4.48 -11.38 16.33
CA PHE A 77 5.48 -11.02 15.33
C PHE A 77 4.99 -11.08 13.89
N SER A 78 3.76 -11.56 13.62
CA SER A 78 3.13 -11.42 12.32
C SER A 78 2.57 -10.00 12.08
N TYR A 79 2.60 -9.13 13.12
CA TYR A 79 2.16 -7.73 13.06
C TYR A 79 0.77 -7.55 12.44
N GLN A 80 -0.15 -8.45 12.79
CA GLN A 80 -1.50 -8.40 12.27
C GLN A 80 -2.26 -7.19 12.83
N HIS A 81 -2.78 -6.36 11.94
CA HIS A 81 -3.56 -5.18 12.27
C HIS A 81 -5.02 -5.39 11.84
N VAL A 82 -5.95 -4.79 12.58
CA VAL A 82 -7.37 -4.73 12.22
C VAL A 82 -7.73 -3.29 11.94
N THR A 83 -8.32 -3.04 10.78
CA THR A 83 -8.84 -1.72 10.42
C THR A 83 -10.29 -1.59 10.89
N ARG A 84 -10.62 -0.47 11.52
CA ARG A 84 -12.00 -0.06 11.79
C ARG A 84 -12.39 1.04 10.82
N VAL A 85 -13.55 0.89 10.20
CA VAL A 85 -14.09 1.83 9.23
C VAL A 85 -15.32 2.46 9.84
N ASP A 86 -15.25 3.77 10.09
CA ASP A 86 -16.33 4.57 10.66
C ASP A 86 -16.70 5.67 9.66
N GLU A 87 -18.00 5.87 9.44
CA GLU A 87 -18.52 6.98 8.64
C GLU A 87 -18.98 8.09 9.59
N VAL A 88 -18.25 9.20 9.61
CA VAL A 88 -18.57 10.35 10.47
C VAL A 88 -19.00 11.51 9.59
N VAL A 89 -20.21 12.01 9.83
CA VAL A 89 -20.73 13.20 9.14
C VAL A 89 -20.00 14.43 9.68
N ALA A 90 -19.12 15.02 8.88
CA ALA A 90 -18.44 16.25 9.22
C ALA A 90 -19.25 17.47 8.77
N HIS A 91 -19.38 18.47 9.66
CA HIS A 91 -19.97 19.78 9.36
C HIS A 91 -19.06 20.72 8.58
N SER A 92 -17.83 20.31 8.23
CA SER A 92 -16.90 21.06 7.38
C SER A 92 -15.85 20.12 6.80
N LEU A 93 -15.62 20.13 5.48
CA LEU A 93 -14.60 19.31 4.79
C LEU A 93 -13.75 20.18 3.88
N VAL A 94 -12.50 19.84 3.59
CA VAL A 94 -11.71 20.60 2.60
C VAL A 94 -12.14 20.14 1.20
N PHE A 95 -12.46 21.09 0.31
CA PHE A 95 -12.75 20.75 -1.09
C PHE A 95 -11.48 20.20 -1.74
N PRO A 96 -11.53 19.01 -2.38
CA PRO A 96 -10.35 18.39 -2.94
C PRO A 96 -9.84 19.17 -4.16
N ALA A 97 -8.55 19.04 -4.45
CA ALA A 97 -8.03 19.51 -5.72
C ALA A 97 -8.67 18.68 -6.86
N VAL A 98 -9.38 19.34 -7.76
CA VAL A 98 -9.94 18.70 -8.96
C VAL A 98 -8.95 18.82 -10.11
N THR A 99 -8.69 17.69 -10.78
CA THR A 99 -7.85 17.62 -11.99
C THR A 99 -8.67 17.31 -13.22
N ILE A 100 -8.57 18.20 -14.20
CA ILE A 100 -9.29 18.11 -15.47
C ILE A 100 -8.24 18.07 -16.56
N CYS A 101 -8.39 17.11 -17.46
CA CYS A 101 -7.50 16.93 -18.59
C CYS A 101 -8.33 16.63 -19.83
N ASN A 102 -7.99 17.28 -20.95
CA ASN A 102 -8.52 16.88 -22.24
C ASN A 102 -7.84 15.57 -22.67
N LEU A 103 -8.63 14.57 -23.05
CA LEU A 103 -8.08 13.30 -23.57
C LEU A 103 -7.32 13.49 -24.88
N ASN A 104 -7.71 14.50 -25.67
CA ASN A 104 -6.89 14.95 -26.76
C ASN A 104 -5.78 15.86 -26.18
N GLY A 105 -4.53 15.42 -26.19
CA GLY A 105 -3.47 16.22 -25.55
C GLY A 105 -2.81 17.27 -26.42
N PHE A 106 -3.23 17.45 -27.68
CA PHE A 106 -2.74 18.56 -28.49
C PHE A 106 -3.83 19.14 -29.40
N ARG A 107 -3.73 20.43 -29.66
CA ARG A 107 -4.53 21.15 -30.66
C ARG A 107 -3.85 20.99 -32.00
N PHE A 108 -4.47 20.23 -32.91
CA PHE A 108 -3.95 20.01 -34.26
C PHE A 108 -3.62 21.32 -35.00
N SER A 109 -4.43 22.36 -34.81
CA SER A 109 -4.23 23.69 -35.39
C SER A 109 -2.94 24.38 -34.93
N ARG A 110 -2.40 24.03 -33.76
CA ARG A 110 -1.18 24.62 -33.18
C ARG A 110 0.10 23.86 -33.56
N LEU A 111 -0.01 22.71 -34.22
CA LEU A 111 1.15 21.95 -34.70
C LEU A 111 1.85 22.67 -35.86
N THR A 112 3.18 22.71 -35.79
CA THR A 112 4.04 23.25 -36.84
C THR A 112 4.81 22.13 -37.54
N THR A 113 5.38 22.43 -38.71
CA THR A 113 6.27 21.50 -39.43
C THR A 113 7.46 21.06 -38.56
N ASN A 114 8.04 21.97 -37.77
CA ASN A 114 9.15 21.62 -36.88
C ASN A 114 8.71 20.64 -35.79
N ASP A 115 7.48 20.79 -35.27
CA ASP A 115 6.94 19.87 -34.27
C ASP A 115 6.72 18.46 -34.86
N LEU A 116 6.18 18.37 -36.08
CA LEU A 116 6.02 17.09 -36.78
C LEU A 116 7.37 16.46 -37.14
N TYR A 117 8.38 17.27 -37.46
CA TYR A 117 9.72 16.78 -37.74
C TYR A 117 10.36 16.10 -36.52
N HIS A 118 10.19 16.65 -35.31
CA HIS A 118 10.81 16.12 -34.08
C HIS A 118 9.92 15.15 -33.29
N ALA A 119 8.61 15.31 -33.34
CA ALA A 119 7.66 14.56 -32.51
C ALA A 119 6.52 13.91 -33.32
N GLY A 120 6.54 13.93 -34.66
CA GLY A 120 5.48 13.35 -35.48
C GLY A 120 5.28 11.84 -35.23
N ASP A 121 6.37 11.10 -35.04
CA ASP A 121 6.36 9.67 -34.67
C ASP A 121 5.83 9.47 -33.23
N LEU A 122 6.29 10.29 -32.28
CA LEU A 122 5.79 10.28 -30.89
C LEU A 122 4.28 10.55 -30.80
N LEU A 123 3.75 11.37 -31.71
CA LEU A 123 2.32 11.68 -31.82
C LEU A 123 1.52 10.62 -32.60
N ALA A 124 2.18 9.58 -33.13
CA ALA A 124 1.61 8.60 -34.04
C ALA A 124 0.94 9.21 -35.29
N LEU A 125 1.42 10.37 -35.73
CA LEU A 125 0.96 11.04 -36.97
C LEU A 125 1.85 10.69 -38.15
N LEU A 126 3.15 10.49 -37.91
CA LEU A 126 4.13 10.08 -38.90
C LEU A 126 4.76 8.73 -38.52
N ASP A 127 5.27 8.03 -39.52
CA ASP A 127 6.16 6.87 -39.34
C ASP A 127 7.63 7.31 -39.20
N VAL A 128 8.54 6.37 -38.90
CA VAL A 128 10.00 6.58 -38.84
C VAL A 128 10.59 7.16 -40.13
N ASN A 129 9.89 6.99 -41.26
CA ASN A 129 10.25 7.55 -42.57
C ASN A 129 9.69 8.97 -42.81
N LEU A 130 9.13 9.62 -41.78
CA LEU A 130 8.49 10.94 -41.85
C LEU A 130 7.31 11.02 -42.84
N GLN A 131 6.62 9.90 -43.04
CA GLN A 131 5.41 9.80 -43.88
C GLN A 131 4.16 9.70 -43.02
N VAL A 132 3.03 10.23 -43.51
CA VAL A 132 1.75 10.19 -42.79
C VAL A 132 1.29 8.75 -42.57
N LEU A 133 1.02 8.42 -41.30
CA LEU A 133 0.55 7.11 -40.89
C LEU A 133 -0.94 6.93 -41.24
N HIS A 134 -1.31 5.78 -41.81
CA HIS A 134 -2.70 5.41 -42.17
C HIS A 134 -3.53 6.54 -42.81
N PRO A 135 -3.11 7.12 -43.96
CA PRO A 135 -3.78 8.28 -44.56
C PRO A 135 -5.25 8.04 -44.94
N HIS A 136 -5.64 6.78 -45.14
CA HIS A 136 -7.02 6.38 -45.48
C HIS A 136 -8.02 6.52 -44.32
N LEU A 137 -7.55 6.65 -43.08
CA LEU A 137 -8.40 6.83 -41.90
C LEU A 137 -8.66 8.30 -41.59
N ALA A 138 -7.93 9.22 -42.21
CA ALA A 138 -8.05 10.65 -41.98
C ALA A 138 -9.12 11.26 -42.90
N ASP A 139 -9.85 12.24 -42.37
CA ASP A 139 -10.71 13.10 -43.19
C ASP A 139 -9.86 13.78 -44.28
N PRO A 140 -10.34 13.87 -45.54
CA PRO A 140 -9.56 14.42 -46.65
C PRO A 140 -9.05 15.86 -46.41
N ALA A 141 -9.82 16.71 -45.74
CA ALA A 141 -9.41 18.08 -45.45
C ALA A 141 -8.30 18.11 -44.39
N VAL A 142 -8.41 17.28 -43.35
CA VAL A 142 -7.38 17.14 -42.32
C VAL A 142 -6.10 16.53 -42.90
N LEU A 143 -6.25 15.52 -43.77
CA LEU A 143 -5.13 14.88 -44.45
C LEU A 143 -4.34 15.88 -45.31
N ALA A 144 -5.03 16.73 -46.07
CA ALA A 144 -4.37 17.76 -46.89
C ALA A 144 -3.52 18.71 -46.03
N ILE A 145 -4.08 19.17 -44.89
CA ILE A 145 -3.34 20.03 -43.94
C ILE A 145 -2.15 19.29 -43.33
N LEU A 146 -2.33 18.01 -42.98
CA LEU A 146 -1.26 17.21 -42.40
C LEU A 146 -0.13 16.98 -43.42
N GLN A 147 -0.46 16.69 -44.68
CA GLN A 147 0.52 16.53 -45.76
C GLN A 147 1.28 17.82 -46.04
N GLU A 148 0.59 18.97 -46.02
CA GLU A 148 1.23 20.27 -46.15
C GLU A 148 2.23 20.52 -45.00
N LYS A 149 1.80 20.28 -43.76
CA LYS A 149 2.67 20.45 -42.57
C LYS A 149 3.80 19.43 -42.53
N ALA A 150 3.62 18.23 -43.09
CA ALA A 150 4.61 17.17 -43.20
C ALA A 150 5.49 17.27 -44.46
N ASN A 151 5.45 18.37 -45.20
CA ASN A 151 6.36 18.60 -46.31
C ASN A 151 7.72 19.10 -45.81
N PHE A 152 8.68 18.17 -45.70
CA PHE A 152 10.03 18.46 -45.19
C PHE A 152 11.07 18.80 -46.27
N GLN A 153 10.72 18.84 -47.56
CA GLN A 153 11.69 18.95 -48.67
C GLN A 153 12.63 20.16 -48.56
N HIS A 154 12.12 21.29 -48.05
CA HIS A 154 12.87 22.54 -47.87
C HIS A 154 12.90 22.97 -46.39
N HIS A 155 12.63 22.04 -45.47
CA HIS A 155 12.56 22.37 -44.05
C HIS A 155 13.95 22.34 -43.40
N ARG A 156 14.28 23.41 -42.66
CA ARG A 156 15.46 23.45 -41.79
C ARG A 156 15.00 23.28 -40.35
N ALA A 157 15.39 22.16 -39.75
CA ALA A 157 15.05 21.84 -38.36
C ALA A 157 15.54 22.93 -37.41
N LYS A 158 14.64 23.40 -36.55
CA LYS A 158 14.91 24.37 -35.49
C LYS A 158 15.06 23.65 -34.15
N VAL A 159 15.63 24.36 -33.18
CA VAL A 159 15.73 23.90 -31.79
C VAL A 159 14.34 23.53 -31.29
N PHE A 160 14.26 22.40 -30.59
CA PHE A 160 13.01 21.83 -30.12
C PHE A 160 13.11 21.46 -28.64
N SER A 161 12.07 21.81 -27.89
CA SER A 161 11.95 21.51 -26.47
C SER A 161 10.60 20.88 -26.21
N MET A 162 10.60 19.73 -25.54
CA MET A 162 9.37 19.05 -25.12
C MET A 162 8.48 19.92 -24.24
N SER A 163 9.06 20.69 -23.32
CA SER A 163 8.28 21.54 -22.41
C SER A 163 7.60 22.70 -23.14
N GLU A 164 8.30 23.32 -24.11
CA GLU A 164 7.73 24.38 -24.95
C GLU A 164 6.65 23.81 -25.87
N PHE A 165 6.95 22.70 -26.55
CA PHE A 165 6.04 22.02 -27.45
C PHE A 165 4.72 21.71 -26.73
N MET A 166 4.82 21.03 -25.59
CA MET A 166 3.68 20.69 -24.75
C MET A 166 2.91 21.96 -24.32
N GLY A 167 3.59 22.95 -23.75
CA GLY A 167 2.95 24.18 -23.29
C GLY A 167 2.19 24.95 -24.38
N ARG A 168 2.68 24.91 -25.63
CA ARG A 168 2.08 25.62 -26.77
C ARG A 168 0.96 24.84 -27.43
N VAL A 169 1.17 23.54 -27.70
CA VAL A 169 0.21 22.72 -28.46
C VAL A 169 -0.90 22.18 -27.57
N GLY A 170 -0.70 22.13 -26.26
CA GLY A 170 -1.72 21.75 -25.29
C GLY A 170 -2.98 22.61 -25.35
N HIS A 171 -4.06 22.13 -24.75
CA HIS A 171 -5.31 22.88 -24.68
C HIS A 171 -5.24 23.98 -23.62
N ASP A 172 -5.72 25.17 -23.96
CA ASP A 172 -5.79 26.29 -23.04
C ASP A 172 -7.11 26.23 -22.27
N MET A 173 -7.04 26.38 -20.95
CA MET A 173 -8.23 26.41 -20.09
C MET A 173 -9.18 27.52 -20.50
N LYS A 174 -8.66 28.67 -20.94
CA LYS A 174 -9.49 29.80 -21.39
C LYS A 174 -10.39 29.43 -22.59
N GLU A 175 -9.93 28.54 -23.46
CA GLU A 175 -10.69 28.09 -24.63
C GLU A 175 -11.65 26.93 -24.29
N MET A 176 -11.34 26.14 -23.26
CA MET A 176 -12.17 25.00 -22.84
C MET A 176 -13.26 25.38 -21.81
N LEU A 177 -13.01 26.39 -20.99
CA LEU A 177 -13.87 26.79 -19.88
C LEU A 177 -15.01 27.69 -20.39
N LEU A 178 -16.18 27.09 -20.63
CA LEU A 178 -17.36 27.84 -21.06
C LEU A 178 -18.07 28.55 -19.90
N TYR A 179 -18.11 27.90 -18.74
CA TYR A 179 -18.77 28.40 -17.55
C TYR A 179 -18.14 27.78 -16.31
N CYS A 180 -17.95 28.57 -15.26
CA CYS A 180 -17.42 28.12 -13.99
C CYS A 180 -18.10 28.86 -12.85
N LYS A 181 -18.65 28.10 -11.92
CA LYS A 181 -19.22 28.62 -10.68
C LYS A 181 -18.84 27.71 -9.53
N PHE A 182 -18.28 28.29 -8.48
CA PHE A 182 -17.94 27.60 -7.25
C PHE A 182 -18.70 28.26 -6.10
N ARG A 183 -19.57 27.51 -5.43
CA ARG A 183 -20.41 28.01 -4.30
C ARG A 183 -21.18 29.30 -4.63
N GLY A 184 -21.74 29.40 -5.82
CA GLY A 184 -22.48 30.61 -6.18
C GLY A 184 -21.61 31.73 -6.77
N GLN A 185 -20.28 31.65 -6.66
CA GLN A 185 -19.35 32.67 -7.14
C GLN A 185 -18.78 32.29 -8.50
N GLU A 186 -18.67 33.25 -9.40
CA GLU A 186 -18.04 33.03 -10.70
C GLU A 186 -16.55 32.74 -10.54
N CYS A 187 -16.07 31.76 -11.29
CA CYS A 187 -14.65 31.44 -11.42
C CYS A 187 -14.23 31.55 -12.89
N GLY A 188 -12.93 31.64 -13.13
CA GLY A 188 -12.37 31.76 -14.47
C GLY A 188 -11.02 31.07 -14.57
N GLU A 189 -10.36 31.19 -15.73
CA GLU A 189 -9.09 30.56 -16.06
C GLU A 189 -7.94 30.88 -15.07
N LYS A 190 -8.06 31.97 -14.31
CA LYS A 190 -7.06 32.36 -13.30
C LYS A 190 -7.14 31.55 -12.02
N ASN A 191 -8.27 30.90 -11.75
CA ASN A 191 -8.44 29.99 -10.62
C ASN A 191 -7.89 28.58 -10.91
N PHE A 192 -7.30 28.42 -12.10
CA PHE A 192 -6.92 27.17 -12.73
C PHE A 192 -5.39 27.22 -12.92
N THR A 193 -4.65 26.27 -12.33
CA THR A 193 -3.19 26.20 -12.47
C THR A 193 -2.78 25.08 -13.42
N THR A 194 -1.77 25.33 -14.25
CA THR A 194 -1.18 24.33 -15.15
C THR A 194 -0.03 23.62 -14.45
N VAL A 195 0.01 22.29 -14.53
CA VAL A 195 1.09 21.41 -14.05
C VAL A 195 1.30 20.35 -15.14
N SER A 196 2.51 19.80 -15.19
CA SER A 196 2.88 18.75 -16.13
C SER A 196 2.84 17.41 -15.40
N THR A 197 2.21 16.38 -15.98
CA THR A 197 2.25 15.01 -15.44
C THR A 197 3.04 14.09 -16.36
N ASN A 198 3.61 13.00 -15.81
CA ASN A 198 4.50 12.09 -16.54
C ASN A 198 3.79 11.16 -17.53
N LYS A 199 2.45 11.11 -17.53
CA LYS A 199 1.70 10.34 -18.53
C LYS A 199 1.38 11.25 -19.71
N SER A 200 1.77 10.77 -20.88
CA SER A 200 1.54 11.35 -22.20
C SER A 200 0.35 12.29 -22.23
N PHE A 201 0.61 13.54 -22.64
CA PHE A 201 -0.42 14.39 -23.22
C PHE A 201 -1.58 14.76 -22.28
N ALA A 202 -1.27 15.07 -21.02
CA ALA A 202 -2.24 15.56 -20.06
C ALA A 202 -1.90 16.95 -19.50
N PHE A 203 -2.66 17.98 -19.89
CA PHE A 203 -2.64 19.30 -19.25
C PHE A 203 -3.70 19.39 -18.17
N LEU A 204 -3.37 20.16 -17.14
CA LEU A 204 -3.79 20.00 -15.77
C LEU A 204 -5.15 20.61 -15.41
N LEU A 205 -5.68 20.16 -14.26
CA LEU A 205 -5.89 21.09 -13.17
C LEU A 205 -5.55 20.58 -11.76
N ALA A 206 -5.15 21.47 -10.87
CA ALA A 206 -5.36 21.32 -9.44
C ALA A 206 -6.17 22.55 -9.11
N LEU A 207 -7.36 22.36 -8.54
CA LEU A 207 -8.05 23.46 -7.90
C LEU A 207 -7.23 23.83 -6.66
N VAL A 208 -6.18 24.65 -6.83
CA VAL A 208 -5.56 25.38 -5.72
C VAL A 208 -6.40 26.64 -5.53
N VAL A 209 -7.60 26.43 -5.02
CA VAL A 209 -8.25 27.47 -4.25
C VAL A 209 -7.82 27.20 -2.81
N THR A 210 -6.67 27.75 -2.43
CA THR A 210 -6.44 28.13 -1.02
C THR A 210 -7.34 29.34 -0.72
N MET A 211 -8.65 29.17 -0.78
CA MET A 211 -9.52 29.91 0.11
C MET A 211 -9.78 28.94 1.23
N GLY A 212 -9.09 29.13 2.36
CA GLY A 212 -9.06 28.25 3.52
C GLY A 212 -10.42 28.09 4.22
N THR A 213 -11.45 27.71 3.48
CA THR A 213 -12.79 27.46 3.99
C THR A 213 -13.43 26.30 3.23
N THR A 214 -14.17 25.54 4.00
CA THR A 214 -14.59 24.16 3.87
C THR A 214 -15.88 23.95 3.04
N GLN A 215 -15.98 22.80 2.33
CA GLN A 215 -17.06 21.77 2.37
C GLN A 215 -17.94 21.50 1.12
N GLU A 216 -18.44 20.25 1.07
CA GLU A 216 -19.44 19.53 0.25
C GLU A 216 -19.28 19.50 -1.29
N VAL A 217 -19.18 18.27 -1.84
CA VAL A 217 -19.06 18.00 -3.29
C VAL A 217 -19.98 16.85 -3.69
N LYS A 218 -20.92 17.12 -4.60
CA LYS A 218 -21.61 16.08 -5.36
C LYS A 218 -20.86 15.84 -6.66
N ILE A 219 -20.28 14.65 -6.80
CA ILE A 219 -19.50 14.25 -7.98
C ILE A 219 -20.47 13.70 -9.03
N GLY A 220 -20.75 14.48 -10.07
CA GLY A 220 -21.43 14.02 -11.27
C GLY A 220 -20.43 13.83 -12.41
N TYR A 221 -20.45 12.68 -13.07
CA TYR A 221 -19.67 12.43 -14.27
C TYR A 221 -20.54 12.70 -15.50
N LEU A 222 -20.09 13.57 -16.41
CA LEU A 222 -20.64 13.67 -17.76
C LEU A 222 -19.48 13.65 -18.75
N CYS A 223 -19.26 12.49 -19.35
CA CYS A 223 -18.29 12.29 -20.42
C CYS A 223 -19.02 12.46 -21.76
N GLY A 224 -18.56 13.36 -22.65
CA GLY A 224 -18.90 13.29 -24.08
C GLY A 224 -19.26 14.59 -24.83
N ARG A 225 -19.32 15.77 -24.21
CA ARG A 225 -19.62 17.08 -24.87
C ARG A 225 -18.91 18.24 -24.16
N PRO A 226 -18.78 19.44 -24.79
CA PRO A 226 -18.15 20.62 -24.20
C PRO A 226 -18.48 20.77 -22.71
N TRP A 227 -17.42 20.90 -21.91
CA TRP A 227 -17.48 20.77 -20.47
C TRP A 227 -18.28 21.92 -19.86
N LEU A 228 -19.48 21.61 -19.35
CA LEU A 228 -20.18 22.46 -18.39
C LEU A 228 -19.78 21.97 -16.98
N ILE A 229 -18.83 22.66 -16.36
CA ILE A 229 -18.38 22.31 -15.00
C ILE A 229 -19.30 23.03 -14.02
N TYR A 230 -20.32 22.31 -13.53
CA TYR A 230 -21.17 22.80 -12.45
C TYR A 230 -20.63 22.30 -11.11
N LEU A 231 -20.08 23.20 -10.29
CA LEU A 231 -19.59 22.88 -8.94
C LEU A 231 -20.39 23.71 -7.92
N GLY A 232 -21.64 23.33 -7.66
CA GLY A 232 -22.46 23.97 -6.63
C GLY A 232 -23.87 23.41 -6.43
N ASP A 233 -24.29 23.42 -5.16
CA ASP A 233 -25.58 23.19 -4.48
C ASP A 233 -26.87 22.89 -5.31
N PRO A 234 -27.62 21.80 -5.03
CA PRO A 234 -28.94 21.54 -5.64
C PRO A 234 -30.06 22.52 -5.22
N ALA A 235 -29.83 23.46 -4.30
CA ALA A 235 -30.89 24.30 -3.73
C ALA A 235 -31.45 25.41 -4.65
N VAL A 236 -31.09 25.48 -5.93
CA VAL A 236 -31.57 26.51 -6.89
C VAL A 236 -32.27 25.89 -8.12
N LEU A 237 -32.76 24.66 -8.01
CA LEU A 237 -33.57 23.98 -9.04
C LEU A 237 -35.02 23.74 -8.59
N ASN A 238 -35.60 24.70 -7.87
CA ASN A 238 -37.04 24.84 -7.68
C ASN A 238 -37.48 26.25 -8.02
#